data_AF-A0A7Y4VEN1-F1
#
_entry.id   AF-A0A7Y4VEN1-F1
#
_cell.length_a   1.000
_cell.length_b   1.000
_cell.length_c   1.000
_cell.angle_alpha   90.00
_cell.angle_beta   90.00
_cell.angle_gamma   90.00
#
_symmetry.space_group_name_H-M   'P 1'
#
loop_
_entity.id
_entity.type
_entity.pdbx_description
1 polymer ?
#
loop_
_entity_poly.entity_id
_entity_poly.type
_entity_poly.pdbx_seq_one_letter_code
_entity_poly.pdbx_strand_id
1 'polypeptide(L)'
;EYSISSIGPGPRAQRHLKLARERGLKTIAKIQAGNTWELSAVPYIPAVENVARHAENLRSANVNGLMLGWTLGGYPSPNLEVVSETLACGSADEAMQRVAERRFGAALAPAVVTAWRGFSAAFREFPYHGGLVYSGPQQLGPANLLWAQPTGYAASMVGFPYDDLKSWRAIYPQDIFVQQFEKVADGFDRSLTELKRVLKQGYEATAAQYSALTGECGVAEAAAIHFRSSANQARFVMARHALTAAKTTEDAASLRTAMEKVLQDEIALARRLHEIQSRDSRIGFEASNQYYYVPVDLIEKVLNCHELLANLQGI
;
A
#
# COMPACT_ATOMS: atom_id res chain seq x y z
N GLU A 1 -9.97 6.59 -14.38
CA GLU A 1 -9.17 5.45 -13.92
C GLU A 1 -8.94 5.61 -12.44
N TYR A 2 -9.20 4.59 -11.63
CA TYR A 2 -9.15 4.75 -10.18
C TYR A 2 -7.88 4.16 -9.56
N SER A 3 -7.44 2.99 -10.03
CA SER A 3 -6.35 2.22 -9.45
C SER A 3 -4.98 2.75 -9.88
N ILE A 4 -4.02 2.74 -8.95
CA ILE A 4 -2.59 2.96 -9.21
C ILE A 4 -1.88 1.63 -9.54
N SER A 5 -2.37 0.47 -9.04
CA SER A 5 -1.79 -0.84 -9.40
C SER A 5 -2.10 -1.24 -10.85
N SER A 6 -3.21 -0.74 -11.41
CA SER A 6 -3.64 -0.99 -12.78
C SER A 6 -3.43 0.23 -13.67
N ILE A 7 -2.38 0.20 -14.50
CA ILE A 7 -2.02 1.31 -15.38
C ILE A 7 -3.02 1.39 -16.55
N GLY A 8 -3.92 2.37 -16.51
CA GLY A 8 -4.85 2.71 -17.59
C GLY A 8 -4.25 3.62 -18.69
N PRO A 9 -5.11 4.16 -19.59
CA PRO A 9 -6.56 4.00 -19.60
C PRO A 9 -6.98 2.60 -20.09
N GLY A 10 -7.91 1.98 -19.38
CA GLY A 10 -8.45 0.68 -19.73
C GLY A 10 -9.37 0.70 -20.96
N PRO A 11 -9.71 -0.46 -21.54
CA PRO A 11 -10.48 -0.56 -22.79
C PRO A 11 -11.82 0.19 -22.75
N ARG A 12 -12.51 0.15 -21.61
CA ARG A 12 -13.78 0.88 -21.41
C ARG A 12 -13.59 2.39 -21.49
N ALA A 13 -12.54 2.91 -20.84
CA ALA A 13 -12.22 4.33 -20.89
C ALA A 13 -11.85 4.76 -22.31
N GLN A 14 -11.00 3.99 -23.00
CA GLN A 14 -10.63 4.27 -24.40
C GLN A 14 -11.86 4.30 -25.33
N ARG A 15 -12.79 3.35 -25.19
CA ARG A 15 -14.05 3.33 -25.95
C ARG A 15 -14.88 4.58 -25.69
N HIS A 16 -15.03 5.00 -24.43
CA HIS A 16 -15.79 6.20 -24.09
C HIS A 16 -15.12 7.48 -24.61
N LEU A 17 -13.80 7.60 -24.51
CA LEU A 17 -13.05 8.72 -25.06
C LEU A 17 -13.23 8.83 -26.58
N LYS A 18 -13.17 7.70 -27.31
CA LYS A 18 -13.44 7.67 -28.75
C LYS A 18 -14.85 8.18 -29.07
N LEU A 19 -15.88 7.63 -28.41
CA LEU A 19 -17.28 8.00 -28.64
C LEU A 19 -17.58 9.46 -28.32
N ALA A 20 -16.91 10.04 -27.31
CA ALA A 20 -17.03 11.45 -26.97
C ALA A 20 -16.40 12.34 -28.06
N ARG A 21 -15.21 11.98 -28.54
CA ARG A 21 -14.54 12.70 -29.64
C ARG A 21 -15.33 12.68 -30.94
N GLU A 22 -15.91 11.54 -31.30
CA GLU A 22 -16.77 11.41 -32.49
C GLU A 22 -18.00 12.33 -32.43
N ARG A 23 -18.41 12.76 -31.23
CA ARG A 23 -19.50 13.70 -30.99
C ARG A 23 -19.03 15.15 -30.77
N GLY A 24 -17.74 15.44 -30.97
CA GLY A 24 -17.17 16.77 -30.74
C GLY A 24 -17.13 17.20 -29.27
N LEU A 25 -17.26 16.27 -28.33
CA LEU A 25 -17.24 16.58 -26.89
C LEU A 25 -15.81 16.71 -26.37
N LYS A 26 -15.58 17.68 -25.49
CA LYS A 26 -14.34 17.76 -24.70
C LYS A 26 -14.32 16.65 -23.64
N THR A 27 -13.15 16.07 -23.42
CA THR A 27 -12.95 14.96 -22.48
C THR A 27 -12.00 15.36 -21.37
N ILE A 28 -12.34 15.00 -20.13
CA ILE A 28 -11.46 15.10 -18.98
C ILE A 28 -11.25 13.68 -18.44
N ALA A 29 -10.00 13.29 -18.24
CA ALA A 29 -9.70 12.03 -17.54
C ALA A 29 -9.53 12.30 -16.04
N LYS A 30 -10.40 11.68 -15.24
CA LYS A 30 -10.26 11.62 -13.79
C LYS A 30 -9.36 10.45 -13.41
N ILE A 31 -8.30 10.75 -12.66
CA ILE A 31 -7.38 9.80 -12.05
C ILE A 31 -7.22 10.05 -10.56
N GLN A 32 -6.61 9.11 -9.88
CA GLN A 32 -6.14 9.26 -8.50
C GLN A 32 -4.63 9.09 -8.51
N ALA A 33 -3.89 10.21 -8.55
CA ALA A 33 -2.44 10.19 -8.67
C ALA A 33 -1.76 10.03 -7.31
N GLY A 34 -2.26 10.69 -6.27
CA GLY A 34 -1.67 10.60 -4.92
C GLY A 34 -1.95 9.26 -4.25
N ASN A 35 -3.23 8.99 -3.99
CA ASN A 35 -3.70 7.81 -3.25
C ASN A 35 -4.99 7.25 -3.82
N THR A 36 -5.24 5.99 -3.50
CA THR A 36 -6.50 5.27 -3.75
C THR A 36 -6.87 4.48 -2.51
N TRP A 37 -8.03 3.82 -2.50
CA TRP A 37 -8.41 2.85 -1.48
C TRP A 37 -7.58 1.55 -1.53
N GLU A 38 -6.61 1.44 -2.44
CA GLU A 38 -5.60 0.38 -2.38
C GLU A 38 -4.64 0.60 -1.21
N LEU A 39 -4.35 1.85 -0.84
CA LEU A 39 -3.72 2.24 0.42
C LEU A 39 -3.81 3.77 0.57
N SER A 40 -4.57 4.25 1.55
CA SER A 40 -4.79 5.67 1.83
C SER A 40 -4.25 6.11 3.20
N ALA A 41 -3.76 5.16 4.00
CA ALA A 41 -3.10 5.39 5.28
C ALA A 41 -1.66 5.94 5.15
N VAL A 42 -1.24 6.33 3.95
CA VAL A 42 0.06 6.94 3.65
C VAL A 42 -0.18 8.23 2.88
N PRO A 43 0.72 9.24 2.90
CA PRO A 43 0.50 10.50 2.18
C PRO A 43 0.38 10.35 0.66
N TYR A 44 0.99 9.31 0.09
CA TYR A 44 0.84 8.87 -1.29
C TYR A 44 1.30 7.40 -1.39
N ILE A 45 0.77 6.65 -2.36
CA ILE A 45 1.27 5.31 -2.65
C ILE A 45 2.58 5.46 -3.44
N PRO A 46 3.72 4.90 -2.96
CA PRO A 46 5.04 5.12 -3.56
C PRO A 46 5.27 4.28 -4.83
N ALA A 47 4.27 4.23 -5.71
CA ALA A 47 4.30 3.60 -7.03
C ALA A 47 4.45 4.67 -8.13
N VAL A 48 5.49 5.50 -8.01
CA VAL A 48 5.70 6.70 -8.85
C VAL A 48 5.81 6.36 -10.33
N GLU A 49 6.44 5.24 -10.69
CA GLU A 49 6.51 4.78 -12.09
C GLU A 49 5.12 4.45 -12.64
N ASN A 50 4.27 3.76 -11.88
CA ASN A 50 2.91 3.45 -12.34
C ASN A 50 2.15 4.74 -12.64
N VAL A 51 2.25 5.75 -11.77
CA VAL A 51 1.61 7.06 -11.95
C VAL A 51 2.18 7.80 -13.17
N ALA A 52 3.50 7.80 -13.35
CA ALA A 52 4.15 8.41 -14.50
C ALA A 52 3.70 7.76 -15.82
N ARG A 53 3.69 6.42 -15.90
CA ARG A 53 3.19 5.68 -17.07
C ARG A 53 1.71 5.93 -17.33
N HIS A 54 0.92 6.10 -16.27
CA HIS A 54 -0.48 6.49 -16.41
C HIS A 54 -0.62 7.86 -17.08
N ALA A 55 0.18 8.85 -16.66
CA ALA A 55 0.20 10.17 -17.26
C ALA A 55 0.68 10.15 -18.74
N GLU A 56 1.71 9.36 -19.03
CA GLU A 56 2.25 9.15 -20.39
C GLU A 56 1.17 8.56 -21.33
N ASN A 57 0.45 7.54 -20.86
CA ASN A 57 -0.65 6.94 -21.61
C ASN A 57 -1.81 7.92 -21.84
N LEU A 58 -2.14 8.75 -20.84
CA LEU A 58 -3.21 9.74 -20.95
C LEU A 58 -2.86 10.90 -21.87
N ARG A 59 -1.59 11.33 -21.87
CA ARG A 59 -1.08 12.29 -22.86
C ARG A 59 -1.28 11.74 -24.28
N SER A 60 -0.94 10.47 -24.49
CA SER A 60 -1.13 9.78 -25.78
C SER A 60 -2.62 9.61 -26.16
N ALA A 61 -3.51 9.56 -25.17
CA ALA A 61 -4.96 9.45 -25.39
C ALA A 61 -5.64 10.78 -25.82
N ASN A 62 -4.90 11.89 -25.87
CA ASN A 62 -5.36 13.22 -26.30
C ASN A 62 -6.64 13.69 -25.58
N VAL A 63 -6.62 13.64 -24.25
CA VAL A 63 -7.67 14.21 -23.40
C VAL A 63 -7.50 15.73 -23.26
N ASN A 64 -8.60 16.46 -23.03
CA ASN A 64 -8.58 17.93 -22.94
C ASN A 64 -8.24 18.45 -21.54
N GLY A 65 -8.26 17.58 -20.53
CA GLY A 65 -7.95 17.95 -19.16
C GLY A 65 -7.82 16.74 -18.25
N LEU A 66 -7.30 16.99 -17.06
CA LEU A 66 -7.09 15.99 -16.04
C LEU A 66 -7.63 16.45 -14.70
N MET A 67 -8.23 15.52 -13.96
CA MET A 67 -8.51 15.67 -12.53
C MET A 67 -7.64 14.64 -11.80
N LEU A 68 -6.67 15.10 -11.02
CA LEU A 68 -5.60 14.26 -10.47
C LEU A 68 -5.93 13.58 -9.13
N GLY A 69 -7.05 13.96 -8.52
CA GLY A 69 -7.50 13.37 -7.28
C GLY A 69 -8.98 13.67 -7.03
N TRP A 70 -9.60 12.87 -6.18
CA TRP A 70 -10.95 13.09 -5.65
C TRP A 70 -11.03 12.43 -4.28
N THR A 71 -11.38 13.19 -3.25
CA THR A 71 -11.46 12.81 -1.81
C THR A 71 -10.16 12.30 -1.18
N LEU A 72 -9.31 11.61 -1.95
CA LEU A 72 -8.04 11.00 -1.56
C LEU A 72 -6.88 11.74 -2.22
N GLY A 73 -5.72 11.78 -1.56
CA GLY A 73 -4.48 12.28 -2.17
C GLY A 73 -4.31 13.80 -2.12
N GLY A 74 -4.86 14.46 -1.11
CA GLY A 74 -4.69 15.91 -0.88
C GLY A 74 -3.29 16.34 -0.39
N TYR A 75 -2.31 15.43 -0.38
CA TYR A 75 -0.96 15.71 0.12
C TYR A 75 0.05 15.95 -1.03
N PRO A 76 0.89 17.00 -0.97
CA PRO A 76 1.97 17.21 -1.93
C PRO A 76 2.92 16.01 -2.01
N SER A 77 3.05 15.40 -3.18
CA SER A 77 3.76 14.11 -3.33
C SER A 77 4.54 14.03 -4.65
N PRO A 78 5.58 13.16 -4.74
CA PRO A 78 6.26 12.88 -6.01
C PRO A 78 5.29 12.39 -7.09
N ASN A 79 4.17 11.75 -6.72
CA ASN A 79 3.15 11.33 -7.68
C ASN A 79 2.50 12.53 -8.41
N LEU A 80 2.17 13.61 -7.71
CA LEU A 80 1.57 14.79 -8.34
C LEU A 80 2.58 15.51 -9.24
N GLU A 81 3.84 15.60 -8.80
CA GLU A 81 4.91 16.19 -9.59
C GLU A 81 5.25 15.39 -10.83
N VAL A 82 5.29 14.05 -10.73
CA VAL A 82 5.62 13.20 -11.88
C VAL A 82 4.53 13.26 -12.94
N VAL A 83 3.26 13.42 -12.56
CA VAL A 83 2.20 13.67 -13.55
C VAL A 83 2.47 14.97 -14.30
N SER A 84 2.72 16.07 -13.58
CA SER A 84 2.98 17.37 -14.20
C SER A 84 4.19 17.31 -15.14
N GLU A 85 5.31 16.74 -14.69
CA GLU A 85 6.52 16.61 -15.50
C GLU A 85 6.31 15.69 -16.70
N THR A 86 5.62 14.55 -16.54
CA THR A 86 5.34 13.63 -17.66
C THR A 86 4.49 14.29 -18.72
N LEU A 87 3.50 15.11 -18.33
CA LEU A 87 2.68 15.84 -19.29
C LEU A 87 3.48 16.90 -20.04
N ALA A 88 4.49 17.50 -19.40
CA ALA A 88 5.37 18.49 -20.01
C ALA A 88 6.37 17.85 -20.99
N CYS A 89 7.20 16.92 -20.52
CA CYS A 89 8.26 16.30 -21.33
C CYS A 89 7.75 15.18 -22.25
N GLY A 90 6.63 14.54 -21.91
CA GLY A 90 6.06 13.43 -22.67
C GLY A 90 6.71 12.08 -22.42
N SER A 91 7.59 11.96 -21.43
CA SER A 91 8.28 10.72 -21.09
C SER A 91 8.24 10.46 -19.58
N ALA A 92 7.72 9.30 -19.18
CA ALA A 92 7.63 8.92 -17.78
C ALA A 92 9.03 8.78 -17.12
N ASP A 93 10.02 8.25 -17.84
CA ASP A 93 11.38 8.06 -17.31
C ASP A 93 12.07 9.39 -17.04
N GLU A 94 12.05 10.29 -18.03
CA GLU A 94 12.57 11.65 -17.89
C GLU A 94 11.87 12.42 -16.75
N ALA A 95 10.55 12.30 -16.63
CA ALA A 95 9.79 12.93 -15.56
C ALA A 95 10.21 12.41 -14.18
N MET A 96 10.32 11.09 -14.00
CA MET A 96 10.80 10.51 -12.74
C MET A 96 12.19 11.02 -12.38
N GLN A 97 13.10 11.07 -13.36
CA GLN A 97 14.46 11.58 -13.13
C GLN A 97 14.43 13.04 -12.66
N ARG A 98 13.70 13.93 -13.35
CA ARG A 98 13.59 15.35 -12.98
C ARG A 98 12.97 15.56 -11.59
N VAL A 99 11.96 14.76 -11.24
CA VAL A 99 11.33 14.84 -9.91
C VAL A 99 12.31 14.36 -8.85
N ALA A 100 13.00 13.24 -9.07
CA ALA A 100 13.99 12.72 -8.12
C ALA A 100 15.16 13.70 -7.91
N GLU A 101 15.69 14.31 -8.97
CA GLU A 101 16.76 15.31 -8.88
C GLU A 101 16.33 16.53 -8.07
N ARG A 102 15.10 17.00 -8.27
CA ARG A 102 14.56 18.15 -7.53
C ARG A 102 14.37 17.86 -6.05
N ARG A 103 13.89 16.66 -5.71
CA ARG A 103 13.58 16.27 -4.32
C ARG A 103 14.81 15.83 -3.53
N PHE A 104 15.73 15.13 -4.17
CA PHE A 104 16.83 14.42 -3.49
C PHE A 104 18.22 14.84 -4.00
N GLY A 105 18.31 15.65 -5.05
CA GLY A 105 19.58 16.03 -5.67
C GLY A 105 20.05 15.02 -6.71
N ALA A 106 20.91 15.48 -7.62
CA ALA A 106 21.42 14.69 -8.74
C ALA A 106 22.16 13.42 -8.32
N ALA A 107 22.90 13.47 -7.20
CA ALA A 107 23.65 12.33 -6.69
C ALA A 107 22.74 11.16 -6.25
N LEU A 108 21.63 11.48 -5.58
CA LEU A 108 20.71 10.48 -5.01
C LEU A 108 19.61 10.05 -6.01
N ALA A 109 19.30 10.88 -7.00
CA ALA A 109 18.19 10.66 -7.91
C ALA A 109 18.19 9.28 -8.61
N PRO A 110 19.31 8.77 -9.17
CA PRO A 110 19.31 7.47 -9.85
C PRO A 110 18.91 6.30 -8.92
N ALA A 111 19.36 6.33 -7.67
CA ALA A 111 19.02 5.31 -6.68
C ALA A 111 17.53 5.37 -6.31
N VAL A 112 16.99 6.58 -6.14
CA VAL A 112 15.57 6.79 -5.86
C VAL A 112 14.68 6.34 -7.00
N VAL A 113 15.01 6.70 -8.26
CA VAL A 113 14.25 6.25 -9.43
C VAL A 113 14.27 4.72 -9.52
N THR A 114 15.40 4.08 -9.24
CA THR A 114 15.49 2.62 -9.18
C THR A 114 14.56 2.03 -8.12
N ALA A 115 14.50 2.63 -6.93
CA ALA A 115 13.58 2.22 -5.88
C ALA A 115 12.11 2.41 -6.28
N TRP A 116 11.75 3.55 -6.88
CA TRP A 116 10.40 3.81 -7.39
C TRP A 116 9.93 2.80 -8.43
N ARG A 117 10.83 2.37 -9.34
CA ARG A 117 10.52 1.27 -10.27
C ARG A 117 10.24 -0.04 -9.53
N GLY A 118 11.06 -0.35 -8.53
CA GLY A 118 10.88 -1.53 -7.69
C GLY A 118 9.57 -1.55 -6.91
N PHE A 119 9.22 -0.44 -6.24
CA PHE A 119 7.94 -0.29 -5.54
C PHE A 119 6.75 -0.37 -6.51
N SER A 120 6.86 0.26 -7.67
CA SER A 120 5.81 0.24 -8.68
C SER A 120 5.60 -1.16 -9.25
N ALA A 121 6.69 -1.90 -9.50
CA ALA A 121 6.62 -3.29 -9.92
C ALA A 121 5.96 -4.19 -8.88
N ALA A 122 6.33 -4.03 -7.61
CA ALA A 122 5.70 -4.74 -6.50
C ALA A 122 4.21 -4.39 -6.39
N PHE A 123 3.86 -3.11 -6.54
CA PHE A 123 2.48 -2.65 -6.38
C PHE A 123 1.55 -3.12 -7.50
N ARG A 124 2.06 -3.44 -8.69
CA ARG A 124 1.27 -4.08 -9.77
C ARG A 124 0.79 -5.48 -9.40
N GLU A 125 1.36 -6.12 -8.39
CA GLU A 125 0.86 -7.39 -7.84
C GLU A 125 -0.36 -7.19 -6.92
N PHE A 126 -0.74 -5.95 -6.57
CA PHE A 126 -1.88 -5.72 -5.71
C PHE A 126 -3.16 -6.35 -6.32
N PRO A 127 -3.91 -7.17 -5.57
CA PRO A 127 -5.07 -7.89 -6.11
C PRO A 127 -6.27 -6.95 -6.25
N TYR A 128 -6.24 -6.04 -7.23
CA TYR A 128 -7.24 -4.98 -7.34
C TYR A 128 -8.66 -5.51 -7.61
N HIS A 129 -9.56 -5.25 -6.66
CA HIS A 129 -11.00 -5.41 -6.82
C HIS A 129 -11.75 -4.37 -5.99
N GLY A 130 -12.87 -3.86 -6.51
CA GLY A 130 -13.68 -2.84 -5.82
C GLY A 130 -14.09 -3.27 -4.40
N GLY A 131 -14.58 -4.49 -4.23
CA GLY A 131 -14.92 -5.03 -2.91
C GLY A 131 -13.72 -5.11 -1.95
N LEU A 132 -12.53 -5.44 -2.45
CA LEU A 132 -11.32 -5.55 -1.63
C LEU A 132 -10.84 -4.18 -1.16
N VAL A 133 -10.77 -3.20 -2.05
CA VAL A 133 -10.30 -1.86 -1.66
C VAL A 133 -11.21 -1.21 -0.60
N TYR A 134 -12.48 -1.60 -0.55
CA TYR A 134 -13.43 -1.12 0.45
C TYR A 134 -13.49 -1.94 1.74
N SER A 135 -13.26 -3.24 1.70
CA SER A 135 -13.47 -4.12 2.88
C SER A 135 -12.19 -4.68 3.48
N GLY A 136 -11.08 -4.66 2.74
CA GLY A 136 -9.81 -5.24 3.18
C GLY A 136 -9.14 -4.45 4.32
N PRO A 137 -8.24 -5.09 5.07
CA PRO A 137 -7.63 -4.51 6.26
C PRO A 137 -6.49 -3.54 5.98
N GLN A 138 -6.12 -3.34 4.71
CA GLN A 138 -4.91 -2.59 4.33
C GLN A 138 -4.91 -1.13 4.78
N GLN A 139 -6.06 -0.54 5.12
CA GLN A 139 -6.09 0.82 5.67
C GLN A 139 -5.69 0.88 7.14
N LEU A 140 -6.10 -0.10 7.95
CA LEU A 140 -5.67 -0.20 9.36
C LEU A 140 -4.29 -0.84 9.50
N GLY A 141 -3.91 -1.73 8.58
CA GLY A 141 -2.68 -2.49 8.70
C GLY A 141 -2.62 -3.20 10.07
N PRO A 142 -1.50 -3.13 10.80
CA PRO A 142 -1.37 -3.75 12.12
C PRO A 142 -2.42 -3.29 13.14
N ALA A 143 -2.97 -2.08 13.05
CA ALA A 143 -3.96 -1.59 14.02
C ALA A 143 -5.28 -2.37 14.01
N ASN A 144 -5.54 -3.20 12.98
CA ASN A 144 -6.66 -4.13 13.04
C ASN A 144 -6.35 -5.28 14.00
N LEU A 145 -7.13 -5.41 15.08
CA LEU A 145 -6.92 -6.43 16.10
C LEU A 145 -7.20 -7.85 15.57
N LEU A 146 -6.49 -8.82 16.15
CA LEU A 146 -6.73 -10.24 15.91
C LEU A 146 -7.61 -10.82 17.02
N TRP A 147 -8.39 -11.84 16.68
CA TRP A 147 -9.42 -12.38 17.57
C TRP A 147 -9.28 -13.89 17.73
N ALA A 148 -9.23 -14.35 18.98
CA ALA A 148 -9.11 -15.77 19.32
C ALA A 148 -10.28 -16.61 18.75
N GLN A 149 -11.48 -16.01 18.70
CA GLN A 149 -12.69 -16.59 18.13
C GLN A 149 -13.24 -15.69 17.01
N PRO A 150 -13.99 -16.23 16.05
CA PRO A 150 -14.64 -15.43 15.02
C PRO A 150 -15.50 -14.32 15.61
N THR A 151 -15.33 -13.08 15.14
CA THR A 151 -16.15 -11.95 15.65
C THR A 151 -17.60 -12.04 15.22
N GLY A 152 -17.85 -12.63 14.04
CA GLY A 152 -19.17 -12.63 13.39
C GLY A 152 -19.56 -11.29 12.77
N TYR A 153 -18.69 -10.27 12.83
CA TYR A 153 -18.94 -8.96 12.24
C TYR A 153 -18.54 -8.91 10.77
N ALA A 154 -19.30 -8.15 9.99
CA ALA A 154 -19.00 -7.87 8.60
C ALA A 154 -18.04 -6.67 8.49
N ALA A 155 -17.11 -6.72 7.55
CA ALA A 155 -16.25 -5.58 7.25
C ALA A 155 -17.07 -4.37 6.80
N SER A 156 -16.79 -3.20 7.36
CA SER A 156 -17.36 -1.93 6.90
C SER A 156 -16.59 -1.36 5.71
N MET A 157 -17.19 -0.40 5.01
CA MET A 157 -16.50 0.35 3.96
C MET A 157 -15.43 1.26 4.59
N VAL A 158 -14.16 0.92 4.38
CA VAL A 158 -12.97 1.73 4.69
C VAL A 158 -12.91 2.20 6.15
N GLY A 159 -12.80 1.27 7.11
CA GLY A 159 -12.53 1.66 8.50
C GLY A 159 -12.55 0.54 9.52
N PHE A 160 -13.37 -0.50 9.33
CA PHE A 160 -13.52 -1.59 10.31
C PHE A 160 -13.61 -2.95 9.61
N PRO A 161 -12.47 -3.61 9.31
CA PRO A 161 -12.41 -4.87 8.59
C PRO A 161 -12.68 -6.11 9.47
N TYR A 162 -12.50 -6.01 10.79
CA TYR A 162 -12.63 -7.10 11.77
C TYR A 162 -11.78 -8.33 11.41
N ASP A 163 -12.41 -9.49 11.22
CA ASP A 163 -11.77 -10.74 10.76
C ASP A 163 -12.51 -11.36 9.56
N ASP A 164 -13.24 -10.53 8.79
CA ASP A 164 -14.10 -10.93 7.68
C ASP A 164 -13.32 -11.20 6.38
N LEU A 165 -12.43 -12.20 6.41
CA LEU A 165 -11.62 -12.61 5.27
C LEU A 165 -12.45 -12.95 4.03
N LYS A 166 -13.71 -13.38 4.21
CA LYS A 166 -14.63 -13.66 3.10
C LYS A 166 -14.91 -12.41 2.28
N SER A 167 -15.18 -11.28 2.93
CA SER A 167 -15.40 -10.01 2.25
C SER A 167 -14.11 -9.42 1.71
N TRP A 168 -13.02 -9.45 2.49
CA TRP A 168 -11.73 -8.85 2.11
C TRP A 168 -11.23 -9.34 0.75
N ARG A 169 -11.29 -10.65 0.52
CA ARG A 169 -10.77 -11.28 -0.70
C ARG A 169 -11.65 -11.05 -1.92
N ALA A 170 -12.88 -10.58 -1.74
CA ALA A 170 -13.89 -10.46 -2.78
C ALA A 170 -13.99 -11.72 -3.67
N ILE A 171 -13.42 -11.67 -4.88
CA ILE A 171 -13.45 -12.77 -5.84
C ILE A 171 -12.26 -13.74 -5.73
N TYR A 172 -11.19 -13.35 -5.04
CA TYR A 172 -9.94 -14.11 -5.02
C TYR A 172 -10.02 -15.31 -4.06
N PRO A 173 -9.48 -16.49 -4.43
CA PRO A 173 -9.23 -17.57 -3.48
C PRO A 173 -8.35 -17.09 -2.31
N GLN A 174 -8.52 -17.69 -1.13
CA GLN A 174 -7.80 -17.26 0.10
C GLN A 174 -6.28 -17.26 -0.09
N ASP A 175 -5.71 -18.36 -0.60
CA ASP A 175 -4.26 -18.46 -0.80
C ASP A 175 -3.74 -17.44 -1.82
N ILE A 176 -4.50 -17.19 -2.90
CA ILE A 176 -4.11 -16.22 -3.92
C ILE A 176 -4.15 -14.80 -3.37
N PHE A 177 -5.18 -14.45 -2.60
CA PHE A 177 -5.25 -13.16 -1.91
C PHE A 177 -4.01 -12.94 -1.03
N VAL A 178 -3.70 -13.91 -0.18
CA VAL A 178 -2.55 -13.85 0.72
C VAL A 178 -1.24 -13.70 -0.06
N GLN A 179 -1.00 -14.57 -1.05
CA GLN A 179 0.21 -14.55 -1.86
C GLN A 179 0.42 -13.24 -2.60
N GLN A 180 -0.64 -12.61 -3.11
CA GLN A 180 -0.52 -11.31 -3.77
C GLN A 180 -0.10 -10.20 -2.79
N PHE A 181 -0.66 -10.16 -1.59
CA PHE A 181 -0.20 -9.21 -0.56
C PHE A 181 1.24 -9.49 -0.09
N GLU A 182 1.63 -10.76 0.06
CA GLU A 182 3.00 -11.16 0.36
C GLU A 182 3.97 -10.67 -0.72
N LYS A 183 3.64 -10.84 -2.02
CA LYS A 183 4.47 -10.35 -3.13
C LYS A 183 4.63 -8.83 -3.13
N VAL A 184 3.55 -8.08 -2.86
CA VAL A 184 3.61 -6.62 -2.77
C VAL A 184 4.54 -6.22 -1.61
N ALA A 185 4.32 -6.77 -0.42
CA ALA A 185 5.12 -6.47 0.76
C ALA A 185 6.60 -6.83 0.56
N ASP A 186 6.89 -8.05 0.08
CA ASP A 186 8.26 -8.51 -0.19
C ASP A 186 8.95 -7.61 -1.24
N GLY A 187 8.23 -7.20 -2.28
CA GLY A 187 8.76 -6.33 -3.31
C GLY A 187 9.14 -4.95 -2.76
N PHE A 188 8.30 -4.38 -1.90
CA PHE A 188 8.64 -3.13 -1.21
C PHE A 188 9.84 -3.30 -0.27
N ASP A 189 9.86 -4.34 0.55
CA ASP A 189 10.96 -4.63 1.48
C ASP A 189 12.30 -4.80 0.73
N ARG A 190 12.30 -5.52 -0.40
CA ARG A 190 13.48 -5.69 -1.26
C ARG A 190 13.97 -4.36 -1.82
N SER A 191 13.07 -3.54 -2.38
CA SER A 191 13.43 -2.25 -2.95
C SER A 191 13.93 -1.25 -1.89
N LEU A 192 13.34 -1.25 -0.70
CA LEU A 192 13.82 -0.47 0.45
C LEU A 192 15.21 -0.92 0.91
N THR A 193 15.41 -2.24 1.02
CA THR A 193 16.70 -2.81 1.45
C THR A 193 17.79 -2.43 0.47
N GLU A 194 17.53 -2.54 -0.83
CA GLU A 194 18.48 -2.17 -1.87
C GLU A 194 18.78 -0.67 -1.87
N LEU A 195 17.75 0.18 -1.76
CA LEU A 195 17.93 1.63 -1.62
C LEU A 195 18.81 1.95 -0.40
N LYS A 196 18.48 1.43 0.79
CA LYS A 196 19.27 1.62 2.02
C LYS A 196 20.71 1.11 1.87
N ARG A 197 20.93 0.00 1.14
CA ARG A 197 22.26 -0.56 0.87
C ARG A 197 23.09 0.35 -0.04
N VAL A 198 22.50 0.82 -1.13
CA VAL A 198 23.14 1.75 -2.07
C VAL A 198 23.55 3.03 -1.33
N LEU A 199 22.68 3.58 -0.50
CA LEU A 199 22.93 4.82 0.25
C LEU A 199 24.09 4.74 1.26
N LYS A 200 24.40 3.54 1.77
CA LYS A 200 25.56 3.32 2.66
C LYS A 200 26.90 3.54 1.94
N GLN A 201 26.92 3.64 0.61
CA GLN A 201 28.13 3.86 -0.18
C GLN A 201 28.65 5.30 -0.11
N GLY A 202 27.87 6.23 0.47
CA GLY A 202 28.28 7.62 0.68
C GLY A 202 28.04 8.48 -0.57
N TYR A 203 26.91 9.17 -0.59
CA TYR A 203 26.59 10.13 -1.64
C TYR A 203 26.85 11.56 -1.14
N GLU A 204 27.35 12.42 -2.02
CA GLU A 204 27.39 13.86 -1.77
C GLU A 204 25.98 14.44 -1.85
N ALA A 205 25.35 14.59 -0.69
CA ALA A 205 24.03 15.18 -0.56
C ALA A 205 23.93 16.00 0.72
N THR A 206 23.09 17.04 0.66
CA THR A 206 22.82 17.92 1.80
C THR A 206 22.01 17.21 2.88
N ALA A 207 22.06 17.74 4.12
CA ALA A 207 21.25 17.23 5.21
C ALA A 207 19.74 17.24 4.89
N ALA A 208 19.26 18.26 4.17
CA ALA A 208 17.86 18.36 3.74
C ALA A 208 17.47 17.25 2.76
N GLN A 209 18.36 16.91 1.81
CA GLN A 209 18.14 15.82 0.85
C GLN A 209 18.12 14.45 1.54
N TYR A 210 19.02 14.21 2.50
CA TYR A 210 19.00 12.99 3.31
C TYR A 210 17.75 12.90 4.19
N SER A 211 17.28 14.03 4.75
CA SER A 211 16.03 14.09 5.51
C SER A 211 14.82 13.76 4.62
N ALA A 212 14.73 14.37 3.43
CA ALA A 212 13.68 14.07 2.46
C ALA A 212 13.68 12.59 2.06
N LEU A 213 14.85 12.01 1.82
CA LEU A 213 15.00 10.60 1.48
C LEU A 213 14.63 9.66 2.63
N THR A 214 14.94 10.04 3.87
CA THR A 214 14.50 9.31 5.06
C THR A 214 12.98 9.31 5.17
N GLY A 215 12.33 10.44 4.86
CA GLY A 215 10.88 10.54 4.73
C GLY A 215 10.31 9.63 3.64
N GLU A 216 10.92 9.62 2.44
CA GLU A 216 10.54 8.73 1.33
C GLU A 216 10.62 7.25 1.74
N CYS A 217 11.69 6.86 2.43
CA CYS A 217 11.86 5.50 2.96
C CYS A 217 10.81 5.17 4.03
N GLY A 218 10.45 6.13 4.88
CA GLY A 218 9.41 5.96 5.91
C GLY A 218 8.04 5.69 5.29
N VAL A 219 7.67 6.41 4.23
CA VAL A 219 6.39 6.20 3.52
C VAL A 219 6.35 4.82 2.85
N ALA A 220 7.42 4.42 2.16
CA ALA A 220 7.50 3.10 1.56
C ALA A 220 7.52 1.97 2.59
N GLU A 221 8.18 2.17 3.72
CA GLU A 221 8.21 1.18 4.80
C GLU A 221 6.84 1.02 5.46
N ALA A 222 6.12 2.12 5.70
CA ALA A 222 4.73 2.06 6.17
C ALA A 222 3.84 1.29 5.18
N ALA A 223 3.94 1.57 3.87
CA ALA A 223 3.18 0.83 2.87
C ALA A 223 3.49 -0.69 2.90
N ALA A 224 4.77 -1.08 2.98
CA ALA A 224 5.18 -2.47 3.09
C ALA A 224 4.56 -3.16 4.33
N ILE A 225 4.57 -2.49 5.48
CA ILE A 225 3.99 -2.99 6.74
C ILE A 225 2.48 -3.23 6.58
N HIS A 226 1.75 -2.28 5.97
CA HIS A 226 0.30 -2.43 5.74
C HIS A 226 -0.04 -3.64 4.86
N PHE A 227 0.71 -3.85 3.78
CA PHE A 227 0.51 -4.99 2.90
C PHE A 227 0.90 -6.30 3.58
N ARG A 228 2.02 -6.34 4.31
CA ARG A 228 2.43 -7.52 5.08
C ARG A 228 1.39 -7.89 6.12
N SER A 229 0.91 -6.91 6.88
CA SER A 229 -0.07 -7.14 7.93
C SER A 229 -1.40 -7.66 7.37
N SER A 230 -1.81 -7.20 6.18
CA SER A 230 -2.99 -7.74 5.49
C SER A 230 -2.84 -9.23 5.16
N ALA A 231 -1.66 -9.66 4.71
CA ALA A 231 -1.36 -11.08 4.49
C ALA A 231 -1.33 -11.88 5.81
N ASN A 232 -0.66 -11.35 6.82
CA ASN A 232 -0.57 -11.95 8.16
C ASN A 232 -1.95 -12.17 8.77
N GLN A 233 -2.83 -11.16 8.75
CA GLN A 233 -4.17 -11.26 9.29
C GLN A 233 -5.00 -12.33 8.56
N ALA A 234 -4.89 -12.41 7.23
CA ALA A 234 -5.54 -13.47 6.46
C ALA A 234 -4.99 -14.86 6.82
N ARG A 235 -3.66 -15.01 6.95
CA ARG A 235 -3.02 -16.26 7.43
C ARG A 235 -3.52 -16.65 8.82
N PHE A 236 -3.66 -15.69 9.73
CA PHE A 236 -4.17 -15.92 11.08
C PHE A 236 -5.61 -16.43 11.04
N VAL A 237 -6.50 -15.76 10.30
CA VAL A 237 -7.92 -16.17 10.17
C VAL A 237 -8.03 -17.56 9.56
N MET A 238 -7.24 -17.86 8.53
CA MET A 238 -7.19 -19.19 7.89
C MET A 238 -6.72 -20.26 8.88
N ALA A 239 -5.60 -20.03 9.58
CA ALA A 239 -5.04 -20.97 10.54
C ALA A 239 -6.00 -21.21 11.73
N ARG A 240 -6.66 -20.14 12.22
CA ARG A 240 -7.67 -20.24 13.27
C ARG A 240 -8.85 -21.13 12.84
N HIS A 241 -9.39 -20.93 11.64
CA HIS A 241 -10.49 -21.76 11.14
C HIS A 241 -10.07 -23.22 10.94
N ALA A 242 -8.86 -23.45 10.42
CA ALA A 242 -8.32 -24.79 10.27
C ALA A 242 -8.10 -25.48 11.64
N LEU A 243 -7.67 -24.73 12.66
CA LEU A 243 -7.43 -25.25 14.00
C LEU A 243 -8.72 -25.76 14.65
N THR A 244 -9.83 -25.05 14.46
CA THR A 244 -11.16 -25.50 14.92
C THR A 244 -11.61 -26.79 14.22
N ALA A 245 -11.19 -27.01 12.98
CA ALA A 245 -11.53 -28.19 12.19
C ALA A 245 -10.50 -29.34 12.31
N ALA A 246 -9.40 -29.14 13.03
CA ALA A 246 -8.31 -30.11 13.14
C ALA A 246 -8.79 -31.39 13.83
N LYS A 247 -8.42 -32.54 13.27
CA LYS A 247 -8.81 -33.87 13.78
C LYS A 247 -7.70 -34.55 14.56
N THR A 248 -6.47 -34.10 14.39
CA THR A 248 -5.28 -34.67 15.02
C THR A 248 -4.56 -33.62 15.87
N THR A 249 -3.85 -34.10 16.88
CA THR A 249 -3.01 -33.25 17.72
C THR A 249 -1.83 -32.67 16.95
N GLU A 250 -1.30 -33.39 15.96
CA GLU A 250 -0.20 -32.94 15.11
C GLU A 250 -0.62 -31.78 14.19
N ASP A 251 -1.78 -31.89 13.53
CA ASP A 251 -2.34 -30.80 12.71
C ASP A 251 -2.59 -29.57 13.58
N ALA A 252 -3.18 -29.76 14.76
CA ALA A 252 -3.43 -28.67 15.70
C ALA A 252 -2.14 -28.00 16.17
N ALA A 253 -1.08 -28.76 16.44
CA ALA A 253 0.22 -28.22 16.84
C ALA A 253 0.85 -27.39 15.72
N SER A 254 0.86 -27.89 14.48
CA SER A 254 1.38 -27.16 13.32
C SER A 254 0.66 -25.83 13.10
N LEU A 255 -0.68 -25.84 13.21
CA LEU A 255 -1.50 -24.64 13.07
C LEU A 255 -1.26 -23.62 14.20
N ARG A 256 -1.07 -24.09 15.44
CA ARG A 256 -0.67 -23.20 16.56
C ARG A 256 0.68 -22.54 16.29
N THR A 257 1.69 -23.30 15.85
CA THR A 257 3.00 -22.73 15.49
C THR A 257 2.89 -21.69 14.36
N ALA A 258 2.03 -21.94 13.36
CA ALA A 258 1.77 -20.96 12.30
C ALA A 258 1.12 -19.67 12.85
N MET A 259 0.16 -19.80 13.77
CA MET A 259 -0.46 -18.66 14.44
C MET A 259 0.54 -17.89 15.32
N GLU A 260 1.37 -18.58 16.10
CA GLU A 260 2.42 -17.97 16.93
C GLU A 260 3.38 -17.12 16.09
N LYS A 261 3.84 -17.67 14.95
CA LYS A 261 4.70 -16.93 14.03
C LYS A 261 4.03 -15.66 13.53
N VAL A 262 2.77 -15.74 13.09
CA VAL A 262 2.02 -14.57 12.64
C VAL A 262 1.89 -13.52 13.74
N LEU A 263 1.62 -13.93 14.99
CA LEU A 263 1.50 -13.00 16.12
C LEU A 263 2.84 -12.31 16.42
N GLN A 264 3.96 -13.03 16.37
CA GLN A 264 5.29 -12.44 16.54
C GLN A 264 5.63 -11.46 15.41
N ASP A 265 5.30 -11.81 14.17
CA ASP A 265 5.50 -10.95 13.01
C ASP A 265 4.64 -9.67 13.13
N GLU A 266 3.37 -9.78 13.57
CA GLU A 266 2.50 -8.62 13.80
C GLU A 266 3.00 -7.71 14.92
N ILE A 267 3.56 -8.25 16.01
CA ILE A 267 4.21 -7.45 17.07
C ILE A 267 5.36 -6.64 16.48
N ALA A 268 6.21 -7.26 15.66
CA ALA A 268 7.34 -6.60 15.04
C ALA A 268 6.89 -5.48 14.07
N LEU A 269 5.86 -5.74 13.27
CA LEU A 269 5.28 -4.75 12.35
C LEU A 269 4.63 -3.58 13.08
N ALA A 270 3.84 -3.84 14.13
CA ALA A 270 3.19 -2.80 14.92
C ALA A 270 4.21 -1.87 15.58
N ARG A 271 5.31 -2.41 16.14
CA ARG A 271 6.41 -1.62 16.71
C ARG A 271 7.08 -0.73 15.67
N ARG A 272 7.44 -1.28 14.50
CA ARG A 272 8.06 -0.50 13.41
C ARG A 272 7.13 0.59 12.91
N LEU A 273 5.84 0.30 12.74
CA LEU A 273 4.87 1.30 12.30
C LEU A 273 4.66 2.39 13.35
N HIS A 274 4.68 2.03 14.64
CA HIS A 274 4.58 2.98 15.75
C HIS A 274 5.75 3.99 15.73
N GLU A 275 6.98 3.51 15.54
CA GLU A 275 8.15 4.38 15.39
C GLU A 275 8.02 5.32 14.19
N ILE A 276 7.54 4.81 13.05
CA ILE A 276 7.34 5.60 11.83
C ILE A 276 6.26 6.67 12.03
N GLN A 277 5.10 6.31 12.56
CA GLN A 277 3.99 7.24 12.77
C GLN A 277 4.33 8.31 13.81
N SER A 278 5.06 7.94 14.86
CA SER A 278 5.44 8.88 15.94
C SER A 278 6.33 10.03 15.46
N ARG A 279 7.04 9.85 14.33
CA ARG A 279 7.84 10.91 13.68
C ARG A 279 7.18 11.50 12.43
N ASP A 280 6.12 10.87 11.93
CA ASP A 280 5.42 11.27 10.70
C ASP A 280 3.91 11.13 10.87
N SER A 281 3.26 12.23 11.27
CA SER A 281 1.81 12.30 11.50
C SER A 281 0.96 12.08 10.24
N ARG A 282 1.58 12.05 9.05
CA ARG A 282 0.85 11.77 7.81
C ARG A 282 0.49 10.28 7.68
N ILE A 283 1.18 9.43 8.42
CA ILE A 283 0.96 7.98 8.42
C ILE A 283 -0.27 7.66 9.28
N GLY A 284 -1.19 6.88 8.71
CA GLY A 284 -2.50 6.58 9.27
C GLY A 284 -3.57 7.64 8.96
N PHE A 285 -3.21 8.82 8.44
CA PHE A 285 -4.14 9.92 8.18
C PHE A 285 -4.68 9.93 6.75
N GLU A 286 -5.99 10.07 6.61
CA GLU A 286 -6.70 10.28 5.35
C GLU A 286 -7.75 11.40 5.54
N ALA A 287 -7.92 12.30 4.55
CA ALA A 287 -8.68 13.54 4.74
C ALA A 287 -10.19 13.32 5.00
N SER A 288 -10.79 12.28 4.43
CA SER A 288 -12.22 11.97 4.62
C SER A 288 -12.51 11.13 5.86
N ASN A 289 -11.58 10.27 6.28
CA ASN A 289 -11.74 9.35 7.42
C ASN A 289 -10.93 9.76 8.67
N GLN A 290 -10.15 10.85 8.60
CA GLN A 290 -9.16 11.24 9.61
C GLN A 290 -8.12 10.13 9.83
N TYR A 291 -7.73 9.85 11.06
CA TYR A 291 -6.80 8.77 11.36
C TYR A 291 -7.54 7.43 11.37
N TYR A 292 -7.06 6.49 10.57
CA TYR A 292 -7.43 5.07 10.71
C TYR A 292 -6.94 4.52 12.05
N TYR A 293 -5.77 4.96 12.47
CA TYR A 293 -5.13 4.60 13.73
C TYR A 293 -4.16 5.70 14.15
N VAL A 294 -3.91 5.78 15.45
CA VAL A 294 -2.92 6.62 16.11
C VAL A 294 -1.90 5.73 16.84
N PRO A 295 -0.78 6.28 17.34
CA PRO A 295 0.30 5.45 17.90
C PRO A 295 -0.13 4.51 19.03
N VAL A 296 -1.18 4.85 19.79
CA VAL A 296 -1.71 4.01 20.88
C VAL A 296 -2.43 2.75 20.38
N ASP A 297 -3.08 2.78 19.21
CA ASP A 297 -3.75 1.60 18.64
C ASP A 297 -2.71 0.53 18.22
N LEU A 298 -1.50 0.97 17.83
CA LEU A 298 -0.39 0.08 17.53
C LEU A 298 0.21 -0.55 18.80
N ILE A 299 0.13 0.15 19.95
CA ILE A 299 0.47 -0.44 21.25
C ILE A 299 -0.59 -1.48 21.64
N GLU A 300 -1.87 -1.17 21.43
CA GLU A 300 -2.98 -2.11 21.67
C GLU A 300 -2.79 -3.39 20.84
N LYS A 301 -2.41 -3.28 19.57
CA LYS A 301 -2.08 -4.44 18.74
C LYS A 301 -0.99 -5.33 19.37
N VAL A 302 0.07 -4.73 19.92
CA VAL A 302 1.15 -5.50 20.58
C VAL A 302 0.61 -6.25 21.80
N LEU A 303 -0.22 -5.60 22.62
CA LEU A 303 -0.85 -6.22 23.79
C LEU A 303 -1.81 -7.35 23.37
N ASN A 304 -2.65 -7.10 22.36
CA ASN A 304 -3.55 -8.07 21.76
C ASN A 304 -2.79 -9.33 21.28
N CYS A 305 -1.65 -9.16 20.59
CA CYS A 305 -0.86 -10.29 20.13
C CYS A 305 -0.21 -11.06 21.30
N HIS A 306 0.25 -10.37 22.35
CA HIS A 306 0.80 -11.03 23.54
C HIS A 306 -0.25 -11.86 24.30
N GLU A 307 -1.47 -11.34 24.44
CA GLU A 307 -2.58 -12.08 25.05
C GLU A 307 -2.94 -13.33 24.23
N LEU A 308 -3.01 -13.20 22.91
CA LEU A 308 -3.27 -14.34 22.02
C LEU A 308 -2.16 -15.40 22.08
N LEU A 309 -0.89 -14.98 22.21
CA LEU A 309 0.24 -15.91 22.39
C LEU A 309 0.11 -16.70 23.71
N ALA A 310 -0.21 -16.02 24.82
CA ALA A 310 -0.42 -16.68 26.11
C ALA A 310 -1.55 -17.72 26.04
N ASN A 311 -2.68 -17.34 25.41
CA ASN A 311 -3.83 -18.22 25.22
C ASN A 311 -3.51 -19.45 24.35
N LEU A 312 -2.67 -19.29 23.31
CA LEU A 312 -2.24 -20.42 22.46
C LEU A 312 -1.35 -21.41 23.20
N GLN A 313 -0.57 -20.92 24.16
CA GLN A 313 0.36 -21.69 24.98
C GLN A 313 -0.30 -22.31 26.22
N GLY A 314 -1.56 -21.94 26.52
CA GLY A 314 -2.31 -22.47 27.66
C GLY A 314 -1.85 -21.94 29.01
N ILE A 315 -1.34 -20.70 29.04
CA ILE A 315 -0.99 -19.95 30.27
C ILE A 315 -2.24 -19.23 30.79
#